data_AF-B8AXN3-F1
#
_entry.id   AF-B8AXN3-F1
#
_cell.length_a   1.000
_cell.length_b   1.000
_cell.length_c   1.000
_cell.angle_alpha   90.00
_cell.angle_beta   90.00
_cell.angle_gamma   90.00
#
_symmetry.space_group_name_H-M   'P 1'
#
loop_
_entity.id
_entity.type
_entity.pdbx_description
1 polymer ?
#
loop_
_entity_poly.entity_id
_entity_poly.type
_entity_poly.pdbx_seq_one_letter_code
_entity_poly.pdbx_strand_id
1 'polypeptide(L)'
;MDIQMMHTCFACLMDCACAAASSNQQQECNLLESPEVMGSGHTIPSKNSLAHCPSTCGDIGFSYPFGIGHGCFRQGFELICDNTTHPPTLLLANTTTKVIGQSGRTLEVIEIPAIAFNIAMNNSSIIDYIRYWVSPANGFTIVNESTLFVIGCGIEACLFDLDTNETMGSCITMCSDNLGIMEMHDGDCTGIGCCHIIVRRELRRFWLKLDHPDDERTTPRSYRVLSRAQVFILPTINSYQFNTNDLVSSSWMNTSSIGGTLLRGAIMDQETCPGASASKATYACTTNTNCFNATNGGYYCSCHDDVTDGNPYVNLGCSGDPGTAYIFFSMYAYYPCVATGF
;
A
#
# COMPACT_ATOMS: atom_id res chain seq x y z
N MET A 1 23.02 42.04 -44.94
CA MET A 1 22.72 40.61 -45.14
C MET A 1 22.05 40.13 -43.87
N ASP A 2 20.71 40.14 -43.90
CA ASP A 2 19.73 39.20 -43.30
C ASP A 2 20.11 38.47 -41.99
N ILE A 3 19.45 38.69 -40.85
CA ILE A 3 18.08 38.32 -40.38
C ILE A 3 17.98 36.87 -39.83
N GLN A 4 17.47 36.79 -38.57
CA GLN A 4 16.83 35.69 -37.80
C GLN A 4 17.72 34.59 -37.19
N MET A 5 17.84 34.41 -35.86
CA MET A 5 16.85 34.14 -34.77
C MET A 5 15.86 33.01 -35.04
N MET A 6 16.02 31.89 -34.34
CA MET A 6 14.90 31.00 -33.99
C MET A 6 15.17 30.28 -32.65
N HIS A 7 14.70 30.89 -31.56
CA HIS A 7 14.39 30.27 -30.28
C HIS A 7 13.05 30.87 -29.82
N THR A 8 11.96 30.12 -29.92
CA THR A 8 10.64 30.41 -29.32
C THR A 8 9.87 29.08 -29.30
N CYS A 9 9.58 28.47 -28.14
CA CYS A 9 8.39 28.75 -27.32
C CYS A 9 7.14 29.05 -28.16
N PHE A 10 6.25 28.08 -28.32
CA PHE A 10 4.87 28.35 -28.72
C PHE A 10 3.91 27.69 -27.74
N ALA A 11 3.27 28.58 -26.98
CA ALA A 11 2.09 28.32 -26.18
C ALA A 11 0.83 28.30 -27.07
N CYS A 12 -0.19 27.65 -26.51
CA CYS A 12 -1.59 27.51 -26.92
C CYS A 12 -2.13 28.49 -27.98
N LEU A 13 -2.68 27.90 -29.05
CA LEU A 13 -3.74 28.47 -29.88
C LEU A 13 -5.09 28.26 -29.17
N MET A 14 -5.82 29.34 -28.90
CA MET A 14 -7.28 29.31 -28.79
C MET A 14 -7.81 30.42 -29.70
N ASP A 15 -8.47 29.99 -30.78
CA ASP A 15 -9.12 30.86 -31.76
C ASP A 15 -10.38 31.51 -31.15
N CYS A 16 -10.48 32.83 -31.23
CA CYS A 16 -11.75 33.56 -31.15
C CYS A 16 -11.87 34.44 -32.40
N ALA A 17 -12.80 34.09 -33.29
CA ALA A 17 -13.19 34.89 -34.43
C ALA A 17 -14.19 35.98 -34.00
N CYS A 18 -13.91 37.25 -34.34
CA CYS A 18 -14.89 38.33 -34.30
C CYS A 18 -15.20 38.79 -35.72
N ALA A 19 -16.47 38.67 -36.14
CA ALA A 19 -17.00 39.28 -37.35
C ALA A 19 -17.51 40.70 -37.04
N ALA A 20 -17.23 41.63 -37.96
CA ALA A 20 -17.49 43.06 -37.83
C ALA A 20 -18.96 43.44 -38.07
N ALA A 21 -19.47 44.39 -37.29
CA ALA A 21 -20.58 45.27 -37.68
C ALA A 21 -20.43 46.65 -37.03
N SER A 22 -20.64 47.68 -37.86
CA SER A 22 -20.44 49.11 -37.62
C SER A 22 -21.58 49.77 -36.82
N SER A 23 -21.25 50.61 -35.84
CA SER A 23 -21.71 52.01 -35.68
C SER A 23 -21.50 52.50 -34.25
N ASN A 24 -21.23 53.80 -34.14
CA ASN A 24 -20.84 54.53 -32.94
C ASN A 24 -21.78 54.33 -31.74
N GLN A 25 -21.28 53.69 -30.68
CA GLN A 25 -21.65 53.97 -29.29
C GLN A 25 -20.51 53.55 -28.36
N GLN A 26 -20.06 54.48 -27.54
CA GLN A 26 -19.09 54.26 -26.46
C GLN A 26 -19.79 53.41 -25.39
N GLN A 27 -19.43 52.14 -25.31
CA GLN A 27 -19.93 51.23 -24.29
C GLN A 27 -18.73 50.65 -23.56
N GLU A 28 -18.68 50.87 -22.25
CA GLU A 28 -17.66 50.37 -21.34
C GLU A 28 -17.51 48.85 -21.52
N CYS A 29 -16.33 48.40 -21.96
CA CYS A 29 -15.95 47.01 -21.79
C CYS A 29 -15.67 46.78 -20.30
N ASN A 30 -16.72 46.44 -19.55
CA ASN A 30 -16.55 45.73 -18.30
C ASN A 30 -15.79 44.44 -18.63
N LEU A 31 -14.59 44.29 -18.07
CA LEU A 31 -13.94 43.00 -17.94
C LEU A 31 -14.92 42.13 -17.14
N LEU A 32 -15.62 41.23 -17.83
CA LEU A 32 -16.13 40.03 -17.18
C LEU A 32 -14.90 39.35 -16.61
N GLU A 33 -14.73 39.46 -15.30
CA GLU A 33 -13.87 38.57 -14.54
C GLU A 33 -14.17 37.16 -15.04
N SER A 34 -13.19 36.58 -15.74
CA SER A 34 -13.10 35.13 -15.81
C SER A 34 -13.25 34.64 -14.38
N PRO A 35 -14.07 33.62 -14.08
CA PRO A 35 -14.04 33.03 -12.76
C PRO A 35 -12.58 32.70 -12.50
N GLU A 36 -12.01 33.36 -11.51
CA GLU A 36 -10.68 33.08 -11.03
C GLU A 36 -10.61 31.56 -10.97
N VAL A 37 -9.63 30.99 -11.68
CA VAL A 37 -9.21 29.62 -11.39
C VAL A 37 -8.85 29.70 -9.92
N MET A 38 -9.79 29.29 -9.05
CA MET A 38 -9.52 29.04 -7.65
C MET A 38 -8.33 28.11 -7.68
N GLY A 39 -7.15 28.66 -7.42
CA GLY A 39 -6.01 27.86 -7.07
C GLY A 39 -6.52 26.91 -6.00
N SER A 40 -6.38 25.61 -6.25
CA SER A 40 -6.69 24.59 -5.28
C SER A 40 -5.78 24.85 -4.08
N GLY A 41 -6.26 25.68 -3.16
CA GLY A 41 -5.74 25.76 -1.81
C GLY A 41 -5.89 24.35 -1.27
N HIS A 42 -4.79 23.65 -1.06
CA HIS A 42 -4.76 22.30 -0.52
C HIS A 42 -5.06 22.36 0.98
N THR A 43 -6.20 22.94 1.35
CA THR A 43 -6.66 22.99 2.73
C THR A 43 -7.04 21.60 3.17
N ILE A 44 -6.52 21.20 4.32
CA ILE A 44 -6.86 19.94 4.98
C ILE A 44 -8.38 19.77 5.05
N PRO A 45 -8.96 18.68 4.53
CA PRO A 45 -10.40 18.50 4.49
C PRO A 45 -10.97 18.30 5.88
N SER A 46 -12.21 18.74 6.10
CA SER A 46 -13.00 18.41 7.28
C SER A 46 -13.90 17.19 7.04
N LYS A 47 -14.41 16.56 8.11
CA LYS A 47 -15.42 15.50 8.01
C LYS A 47 -16.65 15.92 7.22
N ASN A 48 -17.12 17.17 7.42
CA ASN A 48 -18.27 17.72 6.69
C ASN A 48 -17.98 17.89 5.19
N SER A 49 -16.78 18.36 4.83
CA SER A 49 -16.42 18.48 3.40
C SER A 49 -16.29 17.13 2.72
N LEU A 50 -15.97 16.04 3.45
CA LEU A 50 -15.87 14.69 2.89
C LEU A 50 -17.20 13.92 2.94
N ALA A 51 -18.27 14.47 3.53
CA ALA A 51 -19.54 13.74 3.73
C ALA A 51 -20.23 13.33 2.41
N HIS A 52 -19.90 13.99 1.30
CA HIS A 52 -20.41 13.66 -0.03
C HIS A 52 -19.59 12.57 -0.76
N CYS A 53 -18.43 12.20 -0.20
CA CYS A 53 -17.52 11.26 -0.83
C CYS A 53 -17.95 9.82 -0.57
N PRO A 54 -17.88 8.93 -1.58
CA PRO A 54 -18.03 7.51 -1.36
C PRO A 54 -16.98 7.00 -0.36
N SER A 55 -17.40 6.15 0.58
CA SER A 55 -16.52 5.51 1.57
C SER A 55 -16.44 3.99 1.40
N THR A 56 -17.15 3.44 0.41
CA THR A 56 -17.16 2.00 0.13
C THR A 56 -17.20 1.72 -1.37
N CYS A 57 -16.70 0.56 -1.77
CA CYS A 57 -16.86 -0.04 -3.09
C CYS A 57 -17.09 -1.54 -2.91
N GLY A 58 -18.29 -2.02 -3.25
CA GLY A 58 -18.72 -3.36 -2.84
C GLY A 58 -18.67 -3.50 -1.31
N ASP A 59 -18.00 -4.54 -0.83
CA ASP A 59 -17.83 -4.83 0.60
C ASP A 59 -16.59 -4.17 1.21
N ILE A 60 -15.79 -3.44 0.42
CA ILE A 60 -14.54 -2.83 0.87
C ILE A 60 -14.81 -1.40 1.31
N GLY A 61 -14.66 -1.14 2.61
CA GLY A 61 -14.63 0.21 3.18
C GLY A 61 -13.25 0.84 3.07
N PHE A 62 -13.22 2.14 2.81
CA PHE A 62 -12.00 2.93 2.83
C PHE A 62 -12.23 4.33 3.39
N SER A 63 -11.16 4.95 3.87
CA SER A 63 -11.15 6.32 4.40
C SER A 63 -10.08 7.19 3.75
N TYR A 64 -10.30 8.51 3.80
CA TYR A 64 -9.29 9.51 3.43
C TYR A 64 -7.95 9.19 4.14
N PRO A 65 -6.79 9.23 3.47
CA PRO A 65 -6.49 9.92 2.22
C PRO A 65 -6.97 9.22 0.95
N PHE A 66 -7.40 7.96 1.04
CA PHE A 66 -7.99 7.26 -0.10
C PHE A 66 -9.41 7.72 -0.39
N GLY A 67 -9.76 7.78 -1.67
CA GLY A 67 -11.12 8.14 -2.07
C GLY A 67 -11.39 8.07 -3.56
N ILE A 68 -12.68 8.13 -3.89
CA ILE A 68 -13.18 8.04 -5.25
C ILE A 68 -13.79 9.39 -5.63
N GLY A 69 -13.35 9.93 -6.77
CA GLY A 69 -13.89 11.16 -7.32
C GLY A 69 -13.17 12.43 -6.88
N HIS A 70 -13.40 13.49 -7.65
CA HIS A 70 -12.70 14.76 -7.49
C HIS A 70 -12.95 15.38 -6.10
N GLY A 71 -11.87 15.70 -5.39
CA GLY A 71 -11.92 16.30 -4.05
C GLY A 71 -12.09 15.30 -2.89
N CYS A 72 -12.18 14.00 -3.18
CA CYS A 72 -12.39 12.95 -2.18
C CYS A 72 -11.13 12.19 -1.76
N PHE A 73 -9.99 12.46 -2.39
CA PHE A 73 -8.72 11.80 -2.11
C PHE A 73 -7.57 12.79 -2.03
N ARG A 74 -6.48 12.38 -1.41
CA ARG A 74 -5.18 13.08 -1.50
C ARG A 74 -4.44 12.60 -2.75
N GLN A 75 -3.69 13.49 -3.41
CA GLN A 75 -2.91 13.13 -4.59
C GLN A 75 -2.05 11.88 -4.34
N GLY A 76 -2.20 10.87 -5.22
CA GLY A 76 -1.54 9.56 -5.10
C GLY A 76 -2.40 8.48 -4.43
N PHE A 77 -3.53 8.83 -3.83
CA PHE A 77 -4.45 7.92 -3.12
C PHE A 77 -5.81 7.76 -3.83
N GLU A 78 -5.86 8.10 -5.11
CA GLU A 78 -7.07 7.93 -5.91
C GLU A 78 -7.47 6.46 -6.01
N LEU A 79 -8.76 6.19 -5.87
CA LEU A 79 -9.36 4.88 -6.05
C LEU A 79 -10.39 4.91 -7.18
N ILE A 80 -10.54 3.79 -7.86
CA ILE A 80 -11.58 3.56 -8.87
C ILE A 80 -12.41 2.35 -8.45
N CYS A 81 -13.73 2.51 -8.41
CA CYS A 81 -14.66 1.40 -8.21
C CYS A 81 -15.18 0.93 -9.57
N ASP A 82 -14.72 -0.23 -10.02
CA ASP A 82 -15.18 -0.86 -11.24
C ASP A 82 -16.51 -1.60 -10.98
N ASN A 83 -17.61 -0.95 -11.36
CA ASN A 83 -18.95 -1.49 -11.23
C ASN A 83 -19.34 -2.48 -12.35
N THR A 84 -18.44 -2.77 -13.30
CA THR A 84 -18.72 -3.75 -14.36
C THR A 84 -18.57 -5.20 -13.86
N THR A 85 -17.82 -5.40 -12.77
CA THR A 85 -17.68 -6.70 -12.11
C THR A 85 -18.75 -6.92 -11.05
N HIS A 86 -19.06 -8.19 -10.76
CA HIS A 86 -20.01 -8.57 -9.71
C HIS A 86 -19.35 -9.57 -8.75
N PRO A 87 -18.99 -9.16 -7.51
CA PRO A 87 -19.15 -7.83 -6.92
C PRO A 87 -18.24 -6.75 -7.56
N PRO A 88 -18.49 -5.44 -7.31
CA PRO A 88 -17.63 -4.35 -7.78
C PRO A 88 -16.18 -4.53 -7.31
N THR A 89 -15.21 -4.20 -8.18
CA THR A 89 -13.77 -4.32 -7.88
C THR A 89 -13.18 -2.96 -7.56
N LEU A 90 -12.50 -2.84 -6.41
CA LEU A 90 -11.75 -1.64 -6.06
C LEU A 90 -10.34 -1.68 -6.66
N LEU A 91 -9.94 -0.61 -7.33
CA LEU A 91 -8.63 -0.47 -7.99
C LEU A 91 -7.90 0.77 -7.48
N LEU A 92 -6.58 0.70 -7.40
CA LEU A 92 -5.73 1.83 -7.05
C LEU A 92 -5.46 2.70 -8.30
N ALA A 93 -6.11 3.87 -8.37
CA ALA A 93 -5.97 4.87 -9.43
C ALA A 93 -5.98 4.27 -10.85
N ASN A 94 -5.16 4.83 -11.76
CA ASN A 94 -4.95 4.34 -13.13
C ASN A 94 -4.07 3.07 -13.20
N THR A 95 -3.96 2.30 -12.11
CA THR A 95 -3.22 1.03 -12.12
C THR A 95 -4.18 -0.15 -12.28
N THR A 96 -3.64 -1.31 -12.64
CA THR A 96 -4.40 -2.58 -12.63
C THR A 96 -4.41 -3.24 -11.25
N THR A 97 -3.90 -2.57 -10.22
CA THR A 97 -3.78 -3.16 -8.88
C THR A 97 -5.13 -3.16 -8.19
N LYS A 98 -5.60 -4.38 -7.90
CA LYS A 98 -6.79 -4.62 -7.09
C LYS A 98 -6.48 -4.34 -5.62
N VAL A 99 -7.40 -3.64 -4.98
CA VAL A 99 -7.44 -3.46 -3.52
C VAL A 99 -8.50 -4.42 -2.99
N ILE A 100 -8.12 -5.21 -1.99
CA ILE A 100 -9.01 -6.19 -1.33
C ILE A 100 -9.36 -5.78 0.10
N GLY A 101 -8.72 -4.73 0.64
CA GLY A 101 -9.01 -4.19 1.95
C GLY A 101 -8.21 -2.93 2.26
N GLN A 102 -8.57 -2.26 3.35
CA GLN A 102 -7.79 -1.19 3.99
C GLN A 102 -7.53 -1.58 5.44
N SER A 103 -6.34 -1.29 5.96
CA SER A 103 -6.05 -1.46 7.39
C SER A 103 -6.91 -0.53 8.22
N GLY A 104 -7.63 -1.09 9.20
CA GLY A 104 -8.41 -0.29 10.15
C GLY A 104 -7.55 0.51 11.14
N ARG A 105 -6.25 0.19 11.28
CA ARG A 105 -5.32 0.84 12.23
C ARG A 105 -4.47 1.94 11.60
N THR A 106 -4.17 1.81 10.30
CA THR A 106 -3.26 2.72 9.60
C THR A 106 -3.89 3.04 8.26
N LEU A 107 -4.45 4.24 8.15
CA LEU A 107 -5.33 4.60 7.04
C LEU A 107 -4.59 4.69 5.70
N GLU A 108 -3.27 4.84 5.70
CA GLU A 108 -2.47 4.81 4.48
C GLU A 108 -2.11 3.39 4.01
N VAL A 109 -2.53 2.34 4.72
CA VAL A 109 -2.23 0.95 4.40
C VAL A 109 -3.41 0.27 3.73
N ILE A 110 -3.18 -0.25 2.53
CA ILE A 110 -4.13 -1.07 1.77
C ILE A 110 -3.63 -2.50 1.66
N GLU A 111 -4.57 -3.43 1.52
CA GLU A 111 -4.29 -4.82 1.23
C GLU A 111 -4.56 -5.09 -0.26
N ILE A 112 -3.59 -5.71 -0.92
CA ILE A 112 -3.70 -6.18 -2.31
C ILE A 112 -3.61 -7.72 -2.32
N PRO A 113 -4.06 -8.41 -3.37
CA PRO A 113 -3.78 -9.84 -3.52
C PRO A 113 -2.27 -10.11 -3.39
N ALA A 114 -1.89 -11.25 -2.79
CA ALA A 114 -0.49 -11.58 -2.55
C ALA A 114 0.37 -11.40 -3.81
N ILE A 115 1.48 -10.65 -3.68
CA ILE A 115 2.50 -10.56 -4.70
C ILE A 115 3.14 -11.95 -4.80
N ALA A 116 2.92 -12.65 -5.91
CA ALA A 116 3.33 -14.03 -6.05
C ALA A 116 3.95 -14.36 -7.41
N PHE A 117 4.91 -15.27 -7.41
CA PHE A 117 5.59 -15.78 -8.59
C PHE A 117 5.59 -17.30 -8.60
N ASN A 118 5.12 -17.86 -9.72
CA ASN A 118 5.27 -19.28 -10.01
C ASN A 118 6.45 -19.46 -10.95
N ILE A 119 7.40 -20.33 -10.58
CA ILE A 119 8.67 -20.46 -11.27
C ILE A 119 8.89 -21.94 -11.59
N ALA A 120 8.83 -22.28 -12.87
CA ALA A 120 9.33 -23.56 -13.36
C ALA A 120 10.85 -23.46 -13.51
N MET A 121 11.57 -24.30 -12.77
CA MET A 121 13.04 -24.34 -12.74
C MET A 121 13.53 -25.57 -13.50
N ASN A 122 14.66 -25.46 -14.16
CA ASN A 122 15.31 -26.56 -14.87
C ASN A 122 16.34 -27.19 -13.94
N ASN A 123 16.45 -28.53 -13.99
CA ASN A 123 17.40 -29.28 -13.15
C ASN A 123 18.84 -29.29 -13.69
N SER A 124 19.11 -28.53 -14.76
CA SER A 124 20.44 -28.38 -15.36
C SER A 124 21.09 -27.08 -14.89
N SER A 125 22.38 -27.15 -14.55
CA SER A 125 23.12 -26.16 -13.74
C SER A 125 23.15 -24.70 -14.23
N ILE A 126 23.25 -23.80 -13.24
CA ILE A 126 23.59 -22.36 -13.25
C ILE A 126 22.71 -21.46 -14.14
N ILE A 127 21.40 -21.44 -13.86
CA ILE A 127 20.50 -20.41 -14.39
C ILE A 127 19.93 -19.63 -13.21
N ASP A 128 20.23 -18.33 -13.17
CA ASP A 128 19.62 -17.40 -12.23
C ASP A 128 18.19 -17.11 -12.69
N TYR A 129 17.22 -17.46 -11.86
CA TYR A 129 15.81 -17.11 -12.06
C TYR A 129 15.53 -15.79 -11.39
N ILE A 130 15.49 -14.73 -12.19
CA ILE A 130 15.23 -13.39 -11.68
C ILE A 130 13.73 -13.06 -11.80
N ARG A 131 13.16 -12.47 -10.75
CA ARG A 131 11.83 -11.85 -10.74
C ARG A 131 11.93 -10.43 -10.25
N TYR A 132 11.11 -9.56 -10.84
CA TYR A 132 11.05 -8.14 -10.50
C TYR A 132 9.65 -7.80 -10.03
N TRP A 133 9.57 -6.89 -9.08
CA TRP A 133 8.33 -6.23 -8.70
C TRP A 133 8.58 -4.75 -8.45
N VAL A 134 7.61 -3.94 -8.87
CA VAL A 134 7.62 -2.48 -8.70
C VAL A 134 6.27 -2.08 -8.13
N SER A 135 6.28 -1.18 -7.13
CA SER A 135 5.04 -0.72 -6.51
C SER A 135 4.07 -0.13 -7.53
N PRO A 136 2.76 -0.32 -7.30
CA PRO A 136 1.75 0.40 -8.05
C PRO A 136 1.76 1.87 -7.63
N ALA A 137 1.77 2.77 -8.62
CA ALA A 137 1.95 4.20 -8.42
C ALA A 137 3.24 4.58 -7.66
N ASN A 138 3.66 5.83 -7.80
CA ASN A 138 4.77 6.35 -7.00
C ASN A 138 4.29 6.61 -5.57
N GLY A 139 4.98 6.06 -4.57
CA GLY A 139 4.70 6.32 -3.16
C GLY A 139 4.22 5.13 -2.33
N PHE A 140 3.97 3.98 -2.96
CA PHE A 140 3.60 2.76 -2.23
C PHE A 140 4.82 1.89 -1.95
N THR A 141 4.83 1.27 -0.77
CA THR A 141 5.88 0.34 -0.36
C THR A 141 5.27 -0.88 0.31
N ILE A 142 5.89 -2.04 0.15
CA ILE A 142 5.61 -3.19 0.99
C ILE A 142 5.99 -2.81 2.42
N VAL A 143 5.07 -3.00 3.36
CA VAL A 143 5.29 -2.63 4.77
C VAL A 143 6.47 -3.40 5.36
N ASN A 144 7.17 -2.77 6.30
CA ASN A 144 8.17 -3.48 7.11
C ASN A 144 7.52 -4.67 7.84
N GLU A 145 8.33 -5.68 8.15
CA GLU A 145 7.91 -6.96 8.76
C GLU A 145 7.14 -7.92 7.85
N SER A 146 6.76 -7.47 6.64
CA SER A 146 6.28 -8.38 5.58
C SER A 146 7.27 -9.51 5.36
N THR A 147 6.76 -10.70 5.08
CA THR A 147 7.57 -11.90 4.92
C THR A 147 7.38 -12.47 3.52
N LEU A 148 8.50 -12.62 2.81
CA LEU A 148 8.56 -13.32 1.54
C LEU A 148 8.79 -14.80 1.83
N PHE A 149 7.89 -15.66 1.36
CA PHE A 149 7.96 -17.11 1.48
C PHE A 149 8.39 -17.72 0.15
N VAL A 150 9.23 -18.75 0.22
CA VAL A 150 9.70 -19.53 -0.92
C VAL A 150 9.44 -21.00 -0.63
N ILE A 151 8.51 -21.59 -1.38
CA ILE A 151 8.23 -23.03 -1.35
C ILE A 151 8.97 -23.67 -2.51
N GLY A 152 9.76 -24.69 -2.22
CA GLY A 152 10.52 -25.44 -3.21
C GLY A 152 11.62 -26.29 -2.56
N CYS A 153 12.40 -26.98 -3.38
CA CYS A 153 13.44 -27.90 -2.91
C CYS A 153 14.77 -27.67 -3.62
N GLY A 154 15.84 -27.44 -2.85
CA GLY A 154 17.18 -27.23 -3.36
C GLY A 154 17.33 -25.87 -4.03
N ILE A 155 16.79 -24.83 -3.37
CA ILE A 155 16.74 -23.47 -3.93
C ILE A 155 17.32 -22.50 -2.93
N GLU A 156 18.22 -21.64 -3.39
CA GLU A 156 18.62 -20.43 -2.69
C GLU A 156 17.84 -19.24 -3.29
N ALA A 157 17.32 -18.38 -2.42
CA ALA A 157 16.58 -17.19 -2.79
C ALA A 157 17.23 -15.97 -2.14
N CYS A 158 17.54 -14.96 -2.94
CA CYS A 158 18.17 -13.72 -2.51
C CYS A 158 17.30 -12.53 -2.92
N LEU A 159 16.83 -11.76 -1.94
CA LEU A 159 16.01 -10.58 -2.15
C LEU A 159 16.88 -9.32 -2.11
N PHE A 160 16.68 -8.45 -3.09
CA PHE A 160 17.44 -7.21 -3.22
C PHE A 160 16.50 -6.02 -3.38
N ASP A 161 16.86 -4.92 -2.73
CA ASP A 161 16.19 -3.64 -2.89
C ASP A 161 16.70 -2.95 -4.16
N LEU A 162 15.81 -2.67 -5.10
CA LEU A 162 16.18 -2.04 -6.37
C LEU A 162 16.52 -0.56 -6.24
N ASP A 163 16.08 0.13 -5.18
CA ASP A 163 16.37 1.55 -4.99
C ASP A 163 17.79 1.77 -4.44
N THR A 164 18.24 0.90 -3.54
CA THR A 164 19.56 1.01 -2.88
C THR A 164 20.60 0.05 -3.45
N ASN A 165 20.16 -0.96 -4.22
CA ASN A 165 20.96 -2.09 -4.68
C ASN A 165 21.60 -2.90 -3.53
N GLU A 166 21.01 -2.83 -2.33
CA GLU A 166 21.44 -3.61 -1.17
C GLU A 166 20.67 -4.93 -1.06
N THR A 167 21.31 -5.93 -0.46
CA THR A 167 20.68 -7.21 -0.15
C THR A 167 19.76 -7.06 1.06
N MET A 168 18.49 -7.41 0.88
CA MET A 168 17.50 -7.41 1.96
C MET A 168 17.59 -8.68 2.82
N GLY A 169 17.98 -9.80 2.22
CA GLY A 169 18.21 -11.07 2.89
C GLY A 169 18.23 -12.21 1.89
N SER A 170 18.57 -13.40 2.39
CA SER A 170 18.53 -14.64 1.63
C SER A 170 17.98 -15.79 2.47
N CYS A 171 17.47 -16.82 1.81
CA CYS A 171 17.07 -18.07 2.45
C CYS A 171 17.32 -19.25 1.52
N ILE A 172 17.53 -20.43 2.11
CA ILE A 172 17.70 -21.68 1.37
C ILE A 172 16.61 -22.65 1.81
N THR A 173 16.03 -23.36 0.85
CA THR A 173 15.10 -24.46 1.11
C THR A 173 15.66 -25.79 0.60
N MET A 174 15.60 -26.82 1.43
CA MET A 174 16.06 -28.18 1.16
C MET A 174 14.91 -29.17 1.38
N CYS A 175 15.00 -30.37 0.82
CA CYS A 175 13.97 -31.39 0.99
C CYS A 175 14.55 -32.77 1.16
N SER A 176 13.90 -33.60 1.98
CA SER A 176 14.20 -35.03 2.08
C SER A 176 13.46 -35.82 1.01
N ASP A 177 14.05 -36.93 0.56
CA ASP A 177 13.32 -37.91 -0.26
C ASP A 177 12.26 -38.68 0.55
N ASN A 178 12.33 -38.63 1.89
CA ASN A 178 11.33 -39.22 2.77
C ASN A 178 10.24 -38.20 3.09
N LEU A 179 9.05 -38.41 2.53
CA LEU A 179 7.86 -37.57 2.78
C LEU A 179 7.47 -37.51 4.26
N GLY A 180 7.63 -38.59 5.02
CA GLY A 180 7.33 -38.56 6.45
C GLY A 180 8.25 -37.61 7.24
N ILE A 181 9.48 -37.36 6.76
CA ILE A 181 10.35 -36.33 7.35
C ILE A 181 9.84 -34.94 6.97
N MET A 182 9.41 -34.75 5.72
CA MET A 182 8.82 -33.47 5.28
C MET A 182 7.59 -33.11 6.11
N GLU A 183 6.68 -34.07 6.32
CA GLU A 183 5.43 -33.91 7.08
C GLU A 183 5.67 -33.58 8.56
N MET A 184 6.81 -33.98 9.15
CA MET A 184 7.19 -33.57 10.52
C MET A 184 7.46 -32.06 10.65
N HIS A 185 7.67 -31.37 9.52
CA HIS A 185 7.91 -29.92 9.46
C HIS A 185 6.67 -29.14 8.98
N ASP A 186 5.51 -29.80 8.78
CA ASP A 186 4.26 -29.09 8.53
C ASP A 186 3.98 -28.08 9.66
N GLY A 187 3.55 -26.88 9.29
CA GLY A 187 3.38 -25.73 10.18
C GLY A 187 4.56 -24.76 10.14
N ASP A 188 5.79 -25.26 9.91
CA ASP A 188 7.02 -24.48 10.02
C ASP A 188 7.66 -24.19 8.65
N CYS A 189 8.05 -22.93 8.41
CA CYS A 189 8.79 -22.54 7.21
C CYS A 189 10.23 -22.14 7.56
N THR A 190 11.07 -23.12 7.90
CA THR A 190 12.39 -22.92 8.51
C THR A 190 13.57 -23.45 7.67
N GLY A 191 13.34 -23.77 6.40
CA GLY A 191 14.35 -24.23 5.45
C GLY A 191 14.14 -25.65 4.92
N ILE A 192 13.13 -26.38 5.40
CA ILE A 192 12.75 -27.69 4.87
C ILE A 192 11.44 -27.54 4.10
N GLY A 193 11.48 -27.67 2.77
CA GLY A 193 10.35 -27.48 1.85
C GLY A 193 9.91 -26.02 1.66
N CYS A 194 10.13 -25.18 2.68
CA CYS A 194 9.83 -23.76 2.68
C CYS A 194 10.92 -22.98 3.41
N CYS A 195 11.30 -21.82 2.87
CA CYS A 195 12.09 -20.82 3.58
C CYS A 195 11.47 -19.42 3.45
N HIS A 196 11.90 -18.48 4.29
CA HIS A 196 11.36 -17.12 4.27
C HIS A 196 12.43 -16.04 4.44
N ILE A 197 12.12 -14.83 3.99
CA ILE A 197 12.94 -13.62 4.13
C ILE A 197 12.05 -12.51 4.70
N ILE A 198 12.45 -11.94 5.84
CA ILE A 198 11.72 -10.84 6.47
C ILE A 198 12.17 -9.50 5.86
N VAL A 199 11.21 -8.72 5.36
CA VAL A 199 11.40 -7.38 4.81
C VAL A 199 11.60 -6.39 5.97
N ARG A 200 12.85 -6.11 6.32
CA ARG A 200 13.19 -5.30 7.50
C ARG A 200 12.90 -3.80 7.39
N ARG A 201 12.73 -3.30 6.17
CA ARG A 201 12.43 -1.90 5.86
C ARG A 201 11.41 -1.83 4.73
N GLU A 202 10.69 -0.74 4.64
CA GLU A 202 9.72 -0.49 3.57
C GLU A 202 10.37 -0.71 2.19
N LEU A 203 9.72 -1.50 1.34
CA LEU A 203 10.30 -1.95 0.08
C LEU A 203 9.41 -1.52 -1.09
N ARG A 204 9.85 -0.49 -1.83
CA ARG A 204 9.13 0.05 -3.00
C ARG A 204 9.25 -0.81 -4.24
N ARG A 205 10.41 -1.42 -4.43
CA ARG A 205 10.75 -2.17 -5.63
C ARG A 205 11.86 -3.15 -5.32
N PHE A 206 11.76 -4.35 -5.86
CA PHE A 206 12.73 -5.39 -5.58
C PHE A 206 13.01 -6.25 -6.80
N TRP A 207 14.16 -6.90 -6.76
CA TRP A 207 14.41 -8.06 -7.57
C TRP A 207 14.75 -9.24 -6.66
N LEU A 208 14.26 -10.39 -7.05
CA LEU A 208 14.47 -11.66 -6.37
C LEU A 208 15.24 -12.56 -7.31
N LYS A 209 16.38 -13.04 -6.84
CA LYS A 209 17.17 -14.07 -7.51
C LYS A 209 16.84 -15.42 -6.86
N LEU A 210 16.53 -16.43 -7.67
CA LEU A 210 16.51 -17.81 -7.24
C LEU A 210 17.49 -18.61 -8.08
N ASP A 211 18.28 -19.45 -7.43
CA ASP A 211 19.19 -20.38 -8.07
C ASP A 211 19.25 -21.69 -7.28
N HIS A 212 19.98 -22.66 -7.82
CA HIS A 212 20.32 -23.86 -7.07
C HIS A 212 21.59 -23.54 -6.29
N PRO A 213 21.65 -23.81 -4.98
CA PRO A 213 22.85 -23.58 -4.19
C PRO A 213 24.02 -24.36 -4.79
N ASP A 214 25.20 -23.74 -4.84
CA ASP A 214 26.37 -24.29 -5.52
C ASP A 214 26.73 -25.69 -5.00
N ASP A 215 26.92 -26.62 -5.95
CA ASP A 215 27.29 -28.01 -5.71
C ASP A 215 28.78 -28.13 -5.34
N GLU A 216 29.19 -27.58 -4.19
CA GLU A 216 30.42 -28.04 -3.54
C GLU A 216 30.18 -29.43 -2.94
N ARG A 217 29.99 -30.46 -3.79
CA ARG A 217 30.34 -31.89 -3.64
C ARG A 217 30.34 -32.52 -2.22
N THR A 218 29.52 -32.03 -1.32
CA THR A 218 29.48 -32.42 0.11
C THR A 218 28.06 -32.57 0.62
N THR A 219 27.05 -32.20 -0.17
CA THR A 219 25.67 -32.52 0.16
C THR A 219 25.46 -34.03 -0.01
N PRO A 220 24.97 -34.73 1.03
CA PRO A 220 24.56 -36.12 0.88
C PRO A 220 23.58 -36.22 -0.28
N ARG A 221 23.73 -37.27 -1.10
CA ARG A 221 22.87 -37.64 -2.25
C ARG A 221 21.38 -37.91 -1.90
N SER A 222 20.94 -37.45 -0.74
CA SER A 222 19.69 -37.72 -0.03
C SER A 222 18.73 -36.51 -0.02
N TYR A 223 19.10 -35.40 -0.66
CA TYR A 223 18.25 -34.21 -0.73
C TYR A 223 17.66 -34.05 -2.14
N ARG A 224 16.34 -33.86 -2.17
CA ARG A 224 15.55 -33.74 -3.40
C ARG A 224 15.70 -32.34 -3.98
N VAL A 225 15.81 -32.25 -5.31
CA VAL A 225 15.70 -30.99 -6.07
C VAL A 225 14.39 -31.01 -6.85
N LEU A 226 13.65 -29.90 -6.81
CA LEU A 226 12.41 -29.75 -7.57
C LEU A 226 12.55 -28.69 -8.65
N SER A 227 12.03 -29.01 -9.83
CA SER A 227 11.90 -28.13 -11.00
C SER A 227 10.85 -27.02 -10.81
N ARG A 228 10.53 -26.66 -9.57
CA ARG A 228 9.36 -25.85 -9.25
C ARG A 228 9.54 -25.08 -7.94
N ALA A 229 9.32 -23.77 -8.02
CA ALA A 229 9.33 -22.86 -6.88
C ALA A 229 8.11 -21.94 -6.90
N GLN A 230 7.48 -21.76 -5.75
CA GLN A 230 6.44 -20.77 -5.57
C GLN A 230 6.89 -19.74 -4.54
N VAL A 231 6.75 -18.47 -4.91
CA VAL A 231 7.12 -17.34 -4.05
C VAL A 231 5.91 -16.48 -3.82
N PHE A 232 5.73 -15.99 -2.59
CA PHE A 232 4.70 -14.98 -2.30
C PHE A 232 5.07 -14.13 -1.08
N ILE A 233 4.50 -12.94 -0.99
CA ILE A 233 4.72 -12.00 0.13
C ILE A 233 3.43 -11.83 0.92
N LEU A 234 3.52 -12.02 2.23
CA LEU A 234 2.40 -11.85 3.17
C LEU A 234 2.78 -10.91 4.33
N PRO A 235 1.81 -10.44 5.12
CA PRO A 235 2.03 -9.34 6.05
C PRO A 235 2.99 -9.67 7.19
N THR A 236 3.05 -10.94 7.61
CA THR A 236 3.93 -11.38 8.71
C THR A 236 4.41 -12.82 8.50
N ILE A 237 5.41 -13.23 9.28
CA ILE A 237 5.89 -14.62 9.32
C ILE A 237 4.81 -15.64 9.71
N ASN A 238 3.81 -15.21 10.49
CA ASN A 238 2.72 -16.08 10.96
C ASN A 238 1.55 -16.18 9.96
N SER A 239 1.62 -15.45 8.84
CA SER A 239 0.55 -15.41 7.85
C SER A 239 0.48 -16.65 6.96
N TYR A 240 1.51 -17.50 6.98
CA TYR A 240 1.54 -18.76 6.25
C TYR A 240 2.11 -19.86 7.13
N GLN A 241 1.47 -21.03 7.09
CA GLN A 241 1.93 -22.26 7.72
C GLN A 241 2.25 -23.23 6.60
N PHE A 242 3.49 -23.73 6.57
CA PHE A 242 3.92 -24.63 5.53
C PHE A 242 3.10 -25.93 5.56
N ASN A 243 2.67 -26.40 4.40
CA ASN A 243 2.12 -27.74 4.25
C ASN A 243 2.87 -28.49 3.15
N THR A 244 3.27 -29.73 3.44
CA THR A 244 3.96 -30.58 2.47
C THR A 244 3.16 -30.73 1.16
N ASN A 245 1.83 -30.66 1.19
CA ASN A 245 1.01 -30.69 -0.02
C ASN A 245 1.23 -29.47 -0.93
N ASP A 246 1.56 -28.30 -0.39
CA ASP A 246 1.84 -27.10 -1.18
C ASP A 246 3.11 -27.26 -2.02
N LEU A 247 4.04 -28.10 -1.54
CA LEU A 247 5.27 -28.47 -2.21
C LEU A 247 5.07 -29.58 -3.26
N VAL A 248 4.31 -30.63 -2.93
CA VAL A 248 4.17 -31.81 -3.81
C VAL A 248 3.00 -31.74 -4.79
N SER A 249 2.05 -30.82 -4.58
CA SER A 249 0.88 -30.67 -5.45
C SER A 249 1.28 -30.36 -6.88
N SER A 250 0.57 -30.96 -7.85
CA SER A 250 0.75 -30.67 -9.28
C SER A 250 0.24 -29.27 -9.67
N SER A 251 -0.63 -28.67 -8.87
CA SER A 251 -1.14 -27.31 -9.09
C SER A 251 -0.42 -26.29 -8.21
N TRP A 252 -0.30 -25.06 -8.72
CA TRP A 252 0.14 -23.90 -7.95
C TRP A 252 -0.92 -23.52 -6.93
N MET A 253 -0.49 -23.04 -5.76
CA MET A 253 -1.45 -22.42 -4.85
C MET A 253 -2.10 -21.23 -5.54
N ASN A 254 -3.41 -21.09 -5.33
CA ASN A 254 -4.16 -19.99 -5.89
C ASN A 254 -3.84 -18.71 -5.11
N THR A 255 -3.31 -17.69 -5.79
CA THR A 255 -2.90 -16.42 -5.17
C THR A 255 -4.07 -15.70 -4.49
N SER A 256 -5.30 -15.92 -4.96
CA SER A 256 -6.50 -15.37 -4.30
C SER A 256 -6.83 -16.05 -2.96
N SER A 257 -6.21 -17.19 -2.67
CA SER A 257 -6.43 -17.98 -1.44
C SER A 257 -5.25 -17.92 -0.47
N ILE A 258 -4.08 -17.46 -0.93
CA ILE A 258 -2.84 -17.34 -0.11
C ILE A 258 -2.96 -16.20 0.91
N GLY A 259 -3.76 -15.17 0.60
CA GLY A 259 -3.92 -13.97 1.43
C GLY A 259 -3.57 -12.70 0.65
N GLY A 260 -3.31 -11.61 1.38
CA GLY A 260 -2.94 -10.33 0.80
C GLY A 260 -1.57 -9.81 1.23
N THR A 261 -0.98 -8.97 0.39
CA THR A 261 0.20 -8.18 0.75
C THR A 261 -0.27 -6.79 1.19
N LEU A 262 0.30 -6.28 2.29
CA LEU A 262 0.04 -4.91 2.74
C LEU A 262 0.99 -3.93 2.04
N LEU A 263 0.41 -2.88 1.45
CA LEU A 263 1.14 -1.75 0.91
C LEU A 263 0.80 -0.48 1.68
N ARG A 264 1.82 0.30 2.02
CA ARG A 264 1.66 1.62 2.65
C ARG A 264 1.95 2.74 1.66
N GLY A 265 1.01 3.66 1.51
CA GLY A 265 1.15 4.87 0.69
C GLY A 265 1.76 6.02 1.50
N ALA A 266 2.80 6.66 0.99
CA ALA A 266 3.36 7.89 1.55
C ALA A 266 2.75 9.13 0.88
N ILE A 267 2.74 10.26 1.58
CA ILE A 267 2.41 11.56 1.00
C ILE A 267 3.60 12.02 0.16
N MET A 268 3.49 11.87 -1.17
CA MET A 268 4.58 12.13 -2.12
C MET A 268 4.52 13.49 -2.81
N ASP A 269 3.44 14.25 -2.62
CA ASP A 269 3.28 15.58 -3.23
C ASP A 269 4.04 16.70 -2.50
N GLN A 270 4.82 16.33 -1.48
CA GLN A 270 5.64 17.20 -0.65
C GLN A 270 6.95 16.52 -0.28
N GLU A 271 7.89 17.31 0.23
CA GLU A 271 9.13 16.79 0.82
C GLU A 271 8.86 16.01 2.12
N THR A 272 9.93 15.59 2.78
CA THR A 272 9.90 15.01 4.13
C THR A 272 9.31 15.96 5.19
N CYS A 273 9.00 15.45 6.39
CA CYS A 273 8.35 16.19 7.47
C CYS A 273 8.93 17.60 7.77
N PRO A 274 10.26 17.81 7.85
CA PRO A 274 10.82 19.14 8.12
C PRO A 274 10.48 20.16 7.04
N GLY A 275 10.48 19.76 5.76
CA GLY A 275 10.10 20.63 4.64
C GLY A 275 8.59 20.81 4.55
N ALA A 276 7.84 19.72 4.70
CA ALA A 276 6.38 19.71 4.58
C ALA A 276 5.70 20.59 5.64
N SER A 277 6.16 20.53 6.90
CA SER A 277 5.59 21.31 8.01
C SER A 277 5.82 22.82 7.88
N ALA A 278 6.82 23.26 7.11
CA ALA A 278 7.06 24.67 6.82
C ALA A 278 5.99 25.26 5.88
N SER A 279 5.41 24.42 5.00
CA SER A 279 4.37 24.80 4.05
C SER A 279 2.97 24.44 4.57
N LYS A 280 2.50 25.20 5.57
CA LYS A 280 1.18 24.97 6.22
C LYS A 280 -0.01 24.88 5.26
N ALA A 281 0.06 25.51 4.09
CA ALA A 281 -1.02 25.52 3.11
C ALA A 281 -1.19 24.19 2.35
N THR A 282 -0.16 23.34 2.33
CA THR A 282 -0.16 22.06 1.59
C THR A 282 0.04 20.86 2.50
N TYR A 283 0.53 21.07 3.73
CA TYR A 283 0.79 20.06 4.73
C TYR A 283 -0.40 19.13 4.96
N ALA A 284 -0.15 17.82 4.85
CA ALA A 284 -1.20 16.81 4.90
C ALA A 284 -1.60 16.42 6.33
N CYS A 285 -0.69 16.56 7.31
CA CYS A 285 -1.00 16.19 8.69
C CYS A 285 -1.77 17.31 9.39
N THR A 286 -2.72 16.90 10.25
CA THR A 286 -3.57 17.82 11.01
C THR A 286 -2.93 18.25 12.33
N THR A 287 -3.59 19.15 13.06
CA THR A 287 -3.16 19.48 14.44
C THR A 287 -3.23 18.25 15.34
N ASN A 288 -2.30 18.14 16.30
CA ASN A 288 -2.20 17.00 17.23
C ASN A 288 -1.89 15.66 16.52
N THR A 289 -1.02 15.71 15.52
CA THR A 289 -0.51 14.53 14.81
C THR A 289 1.00 14.51 14.83
N ASN A 290 1.54 13.29 14.77
CA ASN A 290 2.95 13.06 14.52
C ASN A 290 3.19 12.90 13.02
N CYS A 291 4.36 13.37 12.57
CA CYS A 291 4.83 13.19 11.20
C CYS A 291 6.06 12.29 11.18
N PHE A 292 6.08 11.30 10.27
CA PHE A 292 7.19 10.37 10.10
C PHE A 292 7.67 10.40 8.66
N ASN A 293 8.98 10.54 8.46
CA ASN A 293 9.57 10.45 7.13
C ASN A 293 9.40 9.03 6.58
N ALA A 294 8.94 8.93 5.33
CA ALA A 294 8.89 7.67 4.63
C ALA A 294 10.27 7.32 4.05
N THR A 295 10.57 6.02 3.95
CA THR A 295 11.90 5.52 3.56
C THR A 295 12.28 5.95 2.14
N ASN A 296 11.31 5.96 1.21
CA ASN A 296 11.52 6.24 -0.21
C ASN A 296 11.06 7.66 -0.62
N GLY A 297 11.08 8.60 0.34
CA GLY A 297 10.63 9.99 0.16
C GLY A 297 9.18 10.21 0.61
N GLY A 298 8.83 11.46 0.90
CA GLY A 298 7.53 11.82 1.47
C GLY A 298 7.43 11.56 2.97
N TYR A 299 6.21 11.46 3.49
CA TYR A 299 5.94 11.24 4.91
C TYR A 299 4.58 10.59 5.18
N TYR A 300 4.40 10.16 6.43
CA TYR A 300 3.16 9.66 7.00
C TYR A 300 2.71 10.57 8.15
N CYS A 301 1.41 10.56 8.43
CA CYS A 301 0.81 11.24 9.56
C CYS A 301 0.19 10.19 10.48
N SER A 302 0.36 10.31 11.79
CA SER A 302 -0.37 9.49 12.77
C SER A 302 -1.01 10.37 13.82
N CYS A 303 -2.14 9.95 14.37
CA CYS A 303 -2.60 10.52 15.63
C CYS A 303 -1.57 10.22 16.74
N HIS A 304 -1.64 10.97 17.84
CA HIS A 304 -0.93 10.60 19.06
C HIS A 304 -1.46 9.27 19.63
N ASP A 305 -0.65 8.60 20.44
CA ASP A 305 -0.90 7.24 20.95
C ASP A 305 -2.20 7.10 21.78
N ASP A 306 -2.76 8.21 22.25
CA ASP A 306 -4.01 8.29 23.00
C ASP A 306 -5.27 8.22 22.12
N VAL A 307 -5.14 8.29 20.79
CA VAL A 307 -6.26 8.30 19.84
C VAL A 307 -6.13 7.16 18.83
N THR A 308 -6.90 6.10 19.03
CA THR A 308 -6.80 4.86 18.25
C THR A 308 -7.64 4.83 16.98
N ASP A 309 -8.73 5.60 16.92
CA ASP A 309 -9.71 5.57 15.82
C ASP A 309 -9.80 6.91 15.07
N GLY A 310 -8.73 7.70 15.12
CA GLY A 310 -8.66 9.01 14.49
C GLY A 310 -8.14 8.99 13.06
N ASN A 311 -8.50 10.00 12.28
CA ASN A 311 -7.95 10.22 10.94
C ASN A 311 -6.98 11.42 10.95
N PRO A 312 -5.65 11.20 10.86
CA PRO A 312 -4.67 12.27 10.96
C PRO A 312 -4.61 13.19 9.74
N TYR A 313 -5.34 12.86 8.67
CA TYR A 313 -5.43 13.63 7.42
C TYR A 313 -6.73 14.44 7.31
N VAL A 314 -7.61 14.36 8.31
CA VAL A 314 -8.87 15.10 8.37
C VAL A 314 -8.83 16.09 9.52
N ASN A 315 -9.26 17.32 9.28
CA ASN A 315 -9.29 18.38 10.28
C ASN A 315 -10.13 17.94 11.49
N LEU A 316 -9.56 18.08 12.70
CA LEU A 316 -10.09 17.54 13.96
C LEU A 316 -10.28 16.02 13.99
N GLY A 317 -9.72 15.28 13.04
CA GLY A 317 -9.87 13.82 12.93
C GLY A 317 -9.14 13.04 14.03
N CYS A 318 -8.12 13.62 14.66
CA CYS A 318 -7.47 13.08 15.85
C CYS A 318 -7.91 13.75 17.16
N SER A 319 -8.89 14.66 17.11
CA SER A 319 -9.52 15.16 18.32
C SER A 319 -10.60 14.15 18.68
N GLY A 320 -10.34 13.30 19.68
CA GLY A 320 -11.36 12.36 20.17
C GLY A 320 -12.68 13.11 20.37
N ASP A 321 -13.79 12.54 19.93
CA ASP A 321 -15.09 13.14 20.17
C ASP A 321 -15.21 13.40 21.68
N PRO A 322 -15.42 14.64 22.16
CA PRO A 322 -15.73 14.88 23.58
C PRO A 322 -17.09 14.26 23.99
N GLY A 323 -17.74 13.50 23.10
CA GLY A 323 -19.15 13.16 23.13
C GLY A 323 -19.52 11.74 23.57
N THR A 324 -18.58 10.92 24.05
CA THR A 324 -18.92 9.63 24.70
C THR A 324 -17.95 9.28 25.82
N ALA A 325 -17.71 10.24 26.73
CA ALA A 325 -17.61 9.83 28.12
C ALA A 325 -18.97 9.22 28.48
N TYR A 326 -19.06 7.89 28.54
CA TYR A 326 -20.13 7.22 29.27
C TYR A 326 -20.03 7.70 30.71
N ILE A 327 -20.72 8.81 31.02
CA ILE A 327 -21.03 9.19 32.38
C ILE A 327 -21.97 8.08 32.85
N PHE A 328 -21.41 7.04 33.44
CA PHE A 328 -22.14 6.18 34.35
C PHE A 328 -22.58 7.08 35.50
N PHE A 329 -23.76 7.68 35.37
CA PHE A 329 -24.53 8.08 36.53
C PHE A 329 -24.90 6.78 37.25
N SER A 330 -24.03 6.34 38.16
CA SER A 330 -24.44 5.40 39.21
C SER A 330 -25.48 6.12 40.07
N MET A 331 -26.74 6.04 39.68
CA MET A 331 -27.85 6.20 40.60
C MET A 331 -27.81 5.01 41.56
N TYR A 332 -27.01 5.13 42.62
CA TYR A 332 -27.20 4.30 43.81
C TYR A 332 -28.53 4.70 44.44
N ALA A 333 -29.59 3.98 44.08
CA ALA A 333 -30.82 3.97 44.83
C ALA A 333 -30.53 3.34 46.20
N TYR A 334 -30.37 4.19 47.21
CA TYR A 334 -30.39 3.78 48.62
C TYR A 334 -31.78 3.24 48.95
N TYR A 335 -31.93 1.91 48.99
CA TYR A 335 -33.02 1.27 49.73
C TYR A 335 -32.63 1.25 51.21
N PRO A 336 -33.37 1.91 52.11
CA PRO A 336 -33.13 1.77 53.55
C PRO A 336 -33.55 0.37 54.01
N CYS A 337 -32.59 -0.42 54.51
CA CYS A 337 -32.87 -1.62 55.28
C CYS A 337 -33.54 -1.21 56.61
N VAL A 338 -34.81 -1.58 56.77
CA VAL A 338 -35.53 -1.49 58.04
C VAL A 338 -35.10 -2.67 58.91
N ALA A 339 -34.39 -2.38 60.01
CA ALA A 339 -34.10 -3.36 61.05
C ALA A 339 -35.34 -3.55 61.92
N THR A 340 -35.99 -4.71 61.83
CA THR A 340 -36.96 -5.17 62.84
C THR A 340 -36.21 -5.96 63.90
N GLY A 341 -36.21 -5.46 65.12
CA GLY A 341 -35.63 -6.14 66.28
C GLY A 341 -35.88 -5.39 67.57
N PHE A 342 -37.13 -5.41 68.04
CA PHE A 342 -37.58 -5.71 69.41
C PHE A 342 -39.09 -5.94 69.39
#